data_AF-A0A960LV70-F1
#
_entry.id   AF-A0A960LV70-F1
#
_cell.length_a   1.000
_cell.length_b   1.000
_cell.length_c   1.000
_cell.angle_alpha   90.00
_cell.angle_beta   90.00
_cell.angle_gamma   90.00
#
_symmetry.space_group_name_H-M   'P 1'
#
loop_
_entity.id
_entity.type
_entity.pdbx_description
1 polymer ?
#
loop_
_entity_poly.entity_id
_entity_poly.type
_entity_poly.pdbx_seq_one_letter_code
_entity_poly.pdbx_strand_id
1 'polypeptide(L)'
;MKQIKWWIVGTILAGFGPLSSLGAGLATDTAADTAYAGGWVAGNNGGSGWGGAWTFSTVGTAGSFAGTSVSNGFDQGGIDTGNKAWALFGNSGGRINALRPFNGWLNQGQSFKVRMDNGFVGAGGKVGVRLLDAMDASAIQWDFYFAGGLANYQFRDAGSLFGVADSGIPYTDAGLELQFTLTGPTNFTLQVITLADGVRHTFSGTLSDADPILGVSLYNDNAGLGPDYDAFFNQAEILYDLPAPVRASDHASDSAYASGWADGSNGGTGFGPWIFLNSIENAGEAAGQFLAVNDPLVADNDDLNCSTSGVPPKAWAMYANEGSTGDDNIQIAAAYRSLTTPLAVGETLSIDFEHGGVQGGSLNANVQPRTGGFVGFALRTYAPPLQFDPDPFNAFASLNNASFACGFRGGLSNYQVYDLTNPSGFDTGLPYTTDGIRVTFTVTSTTTYSLVMTQLGSNPQSVSFNNRSLNPGTPLAYIGLFDRNAEENDTFFNNLSIVGSWDTDADMDGMADLWENENGLNSTTNDAAVDTDLDGDSNLAEYLADTNPGNSNDYFLVSYPGPENGDTVSFPASSIRAYTLESVVHPPNATWSSHPSQIGLLGNGGILTLTNPATAPLQRHYRVKVQVP
;
A
#
# COMPACT_ATOMS: atom_id res chain seq x y z
N MET A 1 11.67 2.71 -12.60
CA MET A 1 12.65 3.79 -12.24
C MET A 1 11.93 5.09 -11.84
N LYS A 2 12.55 6.07 -11.14
CA LYS A 2 12.04 7.48 -11.14
C LYS A 2 12.39 8.11 -12.49
N GLN A 3 11.63 7.74 -13.51
CA GLN A 3 11.80 8.20 -14.87
C GLN A 3 11.44 9.71 -14.95
N ILE A 4 12.11 10.46 -15.82
CA ILE A 4 11.97 11.92 -15.90
C ILE A 4 12.11 12.39 -17.35
N LYS A 5 11.06 13.00 -17.89
CA LYS A 5 11.07 13.67 -19.19
C LYS A 5 10.81 15.18 -19.04
N TRP A 6 11.27 15.92 -20.04
CA TRP A 6 11.46 17.36 -20.01
C TRP A 6 10.86 18.01 -21.25
N TRP A 7 9.75 18.72 -21.07
CA TRP A 7 8.99 19.31 -22.17
C TRP A 7 9.27 20.82 -22.24
N ILE A 8 9.88 21.29 -23.33
CA ILE A 8 10.61 22.58 -23.40
C ILE A 8 9.79 23.70 -24.07
N VAL A 9 9.82 24.90 -23.48
CA VAL A 9 9.27 26.16 -23.99
C VAL A 9 10.34 27.27 -23.99
N GLY A 10 10.19 28.28 -24.86
CA GLY A 10 11.14 29.39 -25.09
C GLY A 10 11.30 30.46 -23.97
N THR A 11 11.70 31.70 -24.32
CA THR A 11 12.92 32.40 -23.80
C THR A 11 12.67 33.77 -22.98
N ILE A 12 12.55 33.86 -21.59
CA ILE A 12 12.37 34.99 -20.54
C ILE A 12 13.21 34.94 -19.09
N LEU A 13 14.38 35.66 -18.77
CA LEU A 13 15.89 35.39 -18.32
C LEU A 13 16.28 35.56 -16.82
N ALA A 14 17.57 35.24 -16.50
CA ALA A 14 18.36 35.48 -15.26
C ALA A 14 17.71 35.12 -13.90
N GLY A 15 18.44 35.15 -12.77
CA GLY A 15 19.89 35.30 -12.61
C GLY A 15 20.35 35.09 -11.17
N PHE A 16 20.95 33.92 -10.93
CA PHE A 16 21.83 33.56 -9.82
C PHE A 16 21.37 33.89 -8.38
N GLY A 17 20.78 32.87 -7.75
CA GLY A 17 20.78 32.61 -6.29
C GLY A 17 21.22 31.14 -6.05
N PRO A 18 21.64 30.75 -4.83
CA PRO A 18 22.38 29.50 -4.61
C PRO A 18 21.54 28.20 -4.59
N LEU A 19 22.27 27.08 -4.63
CA LEU A 19 21.81 25.70 -4.84
C LEU A 19 20.99 25.09 -3.67
N SER A 20 20.11 24.15 -4.03
CA SER A 20 19.58 23.08 -3.16
C SER A 20 19.67 21.72 -3.88
N SER A 21 19.62 20.62 -3.12
CA SER A 21 19.96 19.26 -3.56
C SER A 21 18.79 18.43 -4.08
N LEU A 22 19.12 17.38 -4.84
CA LEU A 22 18.19 16.34 -5.29
C LEU A 22 17.97 15.27 -4.22
N GLY A 23 16.79 14.66 -4.24
CA GLY A 23 16.46 13.47 -3.44
C GLY A 23 17.16 12.20 -3.91
N ALA A 24 17.15 11.16 -3.09
CA ALA A 24 17.76 9.87 -3.38
C ALA A 24 17.21 9.26 -4.67
N GLY A 25 18.09 8.97 -5.63
CA GLY A 25 17.77 8.11 -6.76
C GLY A 25 17.37 6.70 -6.30
N LEU A 26 16.51 6.03 -7.07
CA LEU A 26 16.25 4.60 -6.84
C LEU A 26 17.54 3.81 -7.01
N ALA A 27 17.70 2.76 -6.21
CA ALA A 27 18.93 1.98 -6.16
C ALA A 27 18.60 0.50 -5.90
N THR A 28 19.44 -0.39 -6.40
CA THR A 28 19.32 -1.84 -6.23
C THR A 28 20.71 -2.45 -6.09
N ASP A 29 20.88 -3.51 -5.31
CA ASP A 29 22.11 -4.32 -5.27
C ASP A 29 21.87 -5.70 -4.65
N THR A 30 22.67 -6.69 -5.04
CA THR A 30 22.64 -8.05 -4.48
C THR A 30 24.05 -8.61 -4.33
N ALA A 31 24.25 -9.52 -3.38
CA ALA A 31 25.54 -10.19 -3.19
C ALA A 31 25.96 -11.11 -4.37
N ALA A 32 25.06 -11.35 -5.32
CA ALA A 32 25.33 -12.05 -6.57
C ALA A 32 26.14 -11.21 -7.58
N ASP A 33 26.20 -9.87 -7.43
CA ASP A 33 26.90 -9.02 -8.38
C ASP A 33 28.38 -9.43 -8.55
N THR A 34 28.86 -9.36 -9.79
CA THR A 34 30.26 -9.51 -10.19
C THR A 34 31.24 -8.66 -9.37
N ALA A 35 30.81 -7.50 -8.87
CA ALA A 35 31.56 -6.66 -7.94
C ALA A 35 31.98 -7.39 -6.65
N TYR A 36 31.21 -8.41 -6.24
CA TYR A 36 31.45 -9.27 -5.08
C TYR A 36 32.03 -10.64 -5.46
N ALA A 37 32.60 -10.79 -6.65
CA ALA A 37 33.31 -12.01 -7.07
C ALA A 37 34.56 -12.28 -6.21
N GLY A 38 35.19 -11.24 -5.65
CA GLY A 38 36.34 -11.33 -4.74
C GLY A 38 36.00 -11.32 -3.24
N GLY A 39 34.71 -11.42 -2.87
CA GLY A 39 34.22 -11.17 -1.50
C GLY A 39 33.62 -9.77 -1.35
N TRP A 40 33.38 -9.34 -0.11
CA TRP A 40 32.76 -8.04 0.22
C TRP A 40 33.66 -7.23 1.15
N VAL A 41 34.24 -6.16 0.61
CA VAL A 41 35.29 -5.34 1.20
C VAL A 41 35.10 -3.85 0.85
N ALA A 42 35.80 -2.98 1.57
CA ALA A 42 35.75 -1.53 1.35
C ALA A 42 36.08 -1.15 -0.11
N GLY A 43 35.24 -0.33 -0.72
CA GLY A 43 35.37 0.10 -2.11
C GLY A 43 34.62 -0.78 -3.14
N ASN A 44 34.00 -1.91 -2.75
CA ASN A 44 33.06 -2.58 -3.65
C ASN A 44 31.81 -1.72 -3.86
N ASN A 45 31.31 -1.69 -5.10
CA ASN A 45 30.12 -0.93 -5.48
C ASN A 45 29.33 -1.71 -6.56
N GLY A 46 28.66 -2.79 -6.15
CA GLY A 46 27.74 -3.54 -7.01
C GLY A 46 26.40 -2.83 -7.20
N GLY A 47 25.60 -3.34 -8.13
CA GLY A 47 24.25 -2.84 -8.39
C GLY A 47 24.22 -1.45 -9.02
N SER A 48 23.16 -0.69 -8.75
CA SER A 48 22.84 0.57 -9.42
C SER A 48 22.32 1.64 -8.45
N GLY A 49 22.38 2.91 -8.85
CA GLY A 49 21.69 4.02 -8.17
C GLY A 49 22.31 4.59 -6.88
N TRP A 50 23.17 3.84 -6.18
CA TRP A 50 23.79 4.26 -4.92
C TRP A 50 24.69 5.50 -5.02
N GLY A 51 24.81 6.25 -3.91
CA GLY A 51 25.65 7.45 -3.82
C GLY A 51 27.15 7.15 -3.74
N GLY A 52 27.53 5.87 -3.65
CA GLY A 52 28.91 5.44 -3.49
C GLY A 52 29.07 3.99 -3.06
N ALA A 53 30.34 3.58 -2.99
CA ALA A 53 30.78 2.25 -2.59
C ALA A 53 30.53 1.94 -1.10
N TRP A 54 30.54 0.66 -0.76
CA TRP A 54 30.58 0.19 0.62
C TRP A 54 31.84 0.67 1.34
N THR A 55 31.66 1.15 2.56
CA THR A 55 32.72 1.51 3.51
C THR A 55 32.52 0.75 4.82
N PHE A 56 33.58 0.52 5.59
CA PHE A 56 33.50 -0.33 6.79
C PHE A 56 34.17 0.35 7.98
N SER A 57 33.49 0.28 9.13
CA SER A 57 34.01 0.71 10.43
C SER A 57 34.11 -0.51 11.35
N THR A 58 35.34 -0.88 11.70
CA THR A 58 35.66 -2.16 12.36
C THR A 58 36.49 -1.93 13.62
N VAL A 59 36.13 -2.60 14.71
CA VAL A 59 36.82 -2.54 16.02
C VAL A 59 36.98 -3.97 16.55
N GLY A 60 38.13 -4.32 17.11
CA GLY A 60 38.37 -5.64 17.69
C GLY A 60 38.32 -6.79 16.67
N THR A 61 37.89 -7.98 17.10
CA THR A 61 37.80 -9.17 16.24
C THR A 61 36.48 -9.18 15.46
N ALA A 62 36.47 -8.49 14.32
CA ALA A 62 35.31 -8.40 13.43
C ALA A 62 35.76 -8.24 11.96
N GLY A 63 34.87 -8.53 11.01
CA GLY A 63 35.20 -8.50 9.58
C GLY A 63 34.00 -8.80 8.67
N SER A 64 34.23 -8.73 7.36
CA SER A 64 33.21 -8.92 6.32
C SER A 64 33.63 -9.95 5.27
N PHE A 65 32.65 -10.62 4.67
CA PHE A 65 32.84 -11.52 3.53
C PHE A 65 31.56 -11.60 2.68
N ALA A 66 31.60 -12.41 1.61
CA ALA A 66 30.40 -12.82 0.88
C ALA A 66 30.37 -14.36 0.84
N GLY A 67 29.21 -14.95 1.16
CA GLY A 67 29.04 -16.39 1.32
C GLY A 67 27.56 -16.74 1.39
N THR A 68 27.22 -18.02 1.50
CA THR A 68 25.82 -18.46 1.66
C THR A 68 25.35 -18.25 3.09
N SER A 69 24.12 -17.76 3.29
CA SER A 69 23.49 -17.72 4.63
C SER A 69 22.75 -19.00 5.01
N VAL A 70 22.66 -19.98 4.10
CA VAL A 70 21.81 -21.18 4.25
C VAL A 70 22.23 -22.12 5.40
N SER A 71 23.44 -21.98 5.92
CA SER A 71 23.94 -22.70 7.09
C SER A 71 24.21 -21.78 8.28
N ASN A 72 23.26 -20.90 8.60
CA ASN A 72 23.32 -19.97 9.72
C ASN A 72 22.34 -20.42 10.84
N GLY A 73 22.74 -20.29 12.10
CA GLY A 73 21.92 -20.74 13.24
C GLY A 73 21.60 -22.24 13.21
N PHE A 74 20.32 -22.60 13.05
CA PHE A 74 19.82 -23.98 12.97
C PHE A 74 19.45 -24.45 11.54
N ASP A 75 20.01 -23.86 10.48
CA ASP A 75 19.81 -24.26 9.06
C ASP A 75 18.33 -24.21 8.60
N GLN A 76 17.58 -23.18 8.96
CA GLN A 76 16.12 -23.08 8.72
C GLN A 76 15.68 -22.20 7.54
N GLY A 77 16.59 -21.52 6.85
CA GLY A 77 16.25 -20.66 5.72
C GLY A 77 17.49 -20.09 5.03
N GLY A 78 17.34 -18.94 4.38
CA GLY A 78 18.47 -18.22 3.78
C GLY A 78 18.03 -17.14 2.80
N ILE A 79 18.77 -16.03 2.77
CA ILE A 79 18.42 -14.82 1.99
C ILE A 79 19.20 -14.71 0.66
N ASP A 80 19.91 -15.77 0.27
CA ASP A 80 20.84 -15.80 -0.84
C ASP A 80 20.24 -15.38 -2.20
N THR A 81 21.06 -14.72 -3.02
CA THR A 81 20.86 -14.62 -4.48
C THR A 81 22.08 -15.25 -5.14
N GLY A 82 21.89 -16.20 -6.06
CA GLY A 82 23.01 -16.92 -6.69
C GLY A 82 23.91 -17.66 -5.70
N ASN A 83 23.35 -18.16 -4.60
CA ASN A 83 24.05 -18.79 -3.46
C ASN A 83 25.04 -17.86 -2.74
N LYS A 84 24.69 -16.57 -2.64
CA LYS A 84 25.43 -15.54 -1.89
C LYS A 84 24.52 -14.54 -1.16
N ALA A 85 24.98 -14.14 0.01
CA ALA A 85 24.63 -12.95 0.76
C ALA A 85 25.93 -12.23 1.22
N TRP A 86 25.81 -10.97 1.64
CA TRP A 86 26.89 -10.20 2.28
C TRP A 86 26.92 -10.51 3.77
N ALA A 87 28.08 -10.81 4.34
CA ALA A 87 28.19 -11.31 5.72
C ALA A 87 29.08 -10.44 6.60
N LEU A 88 28.70 -10.28 7.87
CA LEU A 88 29.41 -9.57 8.93
C LEU A 88 29.59 -10.45 10.16
N PHE A 89 30.84 -10.63 10.58
CA PHE A 89 31.19 -11.32 11.83
C PHE A 89 31.70 -10.33 12.89
N GLY A 90 31.36 -10.56 14.16
CA GLY A 90 31.83 -9.76 15.29
C GLY A 90 31.85 -10.59 16.57
N ASN A 91 33.02 -10.70 17.22
CA ASN A 91 33.19 -11.53 18.42
C ASN A 91 34.25 -10.98 19.38
N SER A 92 34.26 -11.49 20.61
CA SER A 92 35.26 -11.14 21.63
C SER A 92 35.32 -9.62 21.95
N GLY A 93 34.16 -8.94 21.89
CA GLY A 93 34.02 -7.47 21.96
C GLY A 93 34.22 -6.76 20.62
N GLY A 94 34.41 -7.50 19.54
CA GLY A 94 34.55 -7.00 18.17
C GLY A 94 33.24 -6.53 17.55
N ARG A 95 33.34 -5.48 16.73
CA ARG A 95 32.22 -4.76 16.12
C ARG A 95 32.54 -4.43 14.67
N ILE A 96 31.57 -4.59 13.78
CA ILE A 96 31.67 -4.09 12.41
C ILE A 96 30.36 -3.47 11.95
N ASN A 97 30.49 -2.36 11.24
CA ASN A 97 29.41 -1.67 10.55
C ASN A 97 29.84 -1.54 9.08
N ALA A 98 28.97 -1.94 8.15
CA ALA A 98 29.13 -1.73 6.70
C ALA A 98 28.16 -0.62 6.28
N LEU A 99 28.72 0.54 5.92
CA LEU A 99 27.99 1.75 5.60
C LEU A 99 27.94 1.98 4.09
N ARG A 100 26.78 2.41 3.58
CA ARG A 100 26.63 2.82 2.18
C ARG A 100 25.79 4.11 2.04
N PRO A 101 26.28 5.11 1.28
CA PRO A 101 25.54 6.34 1.04
C PRO A 101 24.45 6.15 -0.03
N PHE A 102 23.32 6.81 0.19
CA PHE A 102 22.26 6.99 -0.80
C PHE A 102 22.65 8.14 -1.76
N ASN A 103 22.10 8.17 -2.97
CA ASN A 103 22.44 9.18 -3.98
C ASN A 103 21.55 10.43 -3.83
N GLY A 104 21.68 11.09 -2.68
CA GLY A 104 20.70 12.04 -2.13
C GLY A 104 20.08 11.47 -0.84
N TRP A 105 19.08 12.16 -0.27
CA TRP A 105 18.38 11.71 0.94
C TRP A 105 17.03 11.04 0.62
N LEU A 106 16.58 10.14 1.49
CA LEU A 106 15.28 9.48 1.44
C LEU A 106 14.16 10.53 1.64
N ASN A 107 13.21 10.61 0.70
CA ASN A 107 12.09 11.57 0.76
C ASN A 107 10.81 10.88 1.24
N GLN A 108 9.79 11.69 1.54
CA GLN A 108 8.44 11.16 1.80
C GLN A 108 7.95 10.35 0.59
N GLY A 109 7.44 9.14 0.83
CA GLY A 109 7.10 8.17 -0.22
C GLY A 109 8.29 7.34 -0.73
N GLN A 110 9.49 7.47 -0.15
CA GLN A 110 10.60 6.57 -0.45
C GLN A 110 10.83 5.55 0.65
N SER A 111 11.32 4.39 0.21
CA SER A 111 11.59 3.25 1.07
C SER A 111 13.02 2.74 0.92
N PHE A 112 13.59 2.32 2.04
CA PHE A 112 14.76 1.47 2.05
C PHE A 112 14.33 0.05 2.38
N LYS A 113 14.67 -0.89 1.50
CA LYS A 113 14.39 -2.32 1.65
C LYS A 113 15.69 -3.13 1.69
N VAL A 114 15.73 -4.16 2.53
CA VAL A 114 16.85 -5.11 2.60
C VAL A 114 16.39 -6.44 3.18
N ARG A 115 16.99 -7.55 2.74
CA ARG A 115 16.88 -8.84 3.44
C ARG A 115 17.99 -8.99 4.48
N MET A 116 17.62 -9.53 5.63
CA MET A 116 18.49 -9.73 6.79
C MET A 116 18.33 -11.16 7.30
N ASP A 117 19.42 -11.76 7.73
CA ASP A 117 19.50 -13.12 8.27
C ASP A 117 20.52 -13.11 9.40
N ASN A 118 20.15 -13.68 10.54
CA ASN A 118 21.05 -13.84 11.68
C ASN A 118 20.93 -15.24 12.28
N GLY A 119 22.08 -15.84 12.58
CA GLY A 119 22.14 -16.98 13.45
C GLY A 119 22.04 -16.54 14.91
N PHE A 120 22.75 -17.24 15.77
CA PHE A 120 22.74 -16.98 17.20
C PHE A 120 23.33 -15.60 17.53
N VAL A 121 22.70 -14.92 18.48
CA VAL A 121 23.20 -13.66 19.05
C VAL A 121 23.36 -13.86 20.54
N GLY A 122 24.61 -13.92 21.00
CA GLY A 122 24.98 -14.11 22.39
C GLY A 122 24.55 -12.94 23.28
N ALA A 123 24.38 -13.21 24.58
CA ALA A 123 23.83 -12.24 25.53
C ALA A 123 24.60 -10.90 25.52
N GLY A 124 23.90 -9.80 25.18
CA GLY A 124 24.49 -8.47 25.06
C GLY A 124 25.17 -8.15 23.71
N GLY A 125 25.19 -9.10 22.77
CA GLY A 125 25.48 -8.84 21.35
C GLY A 125 24.25 -8.28 20.61
N LYS A 126 24.47 -7.65 19.45
CA LYS A 126 23.43 -6.98 18.66
C LYS A 126 23.73 -7.07 17.15
N VAL A 127 22.72 -7.39 16.34
CA VAL A 127 22.81 -7.45 14.87
C VAL A 127 21.62 -6.72 14.26
N GLY A 128 21.80 -6.01 13.15
CA GLY A 128 20.71 -5.21 12.60
C GLY A 128 21.04 -4.33 11.39
N VAL A 129 20.06 -3.46 11.10
CA VAL A 129 20.03 -2.51 9.98
C VAL A 129 19.71 -1.12 10.55
N ARG A 130 20.49 -0.11 10.16
CA ARG A 130 20.28 1.29 10.55
C ARG A 130 20.14 2.19 9.34
N LEU A 131 19.36 3.26 9.51
CA LEU A 131 19.31 4.41 8.60
C LEU A 131 19.99 5.61 9.27
N LEU A 132 20.79 6.35 8.51
CA LEU A 132 21.76 7.31 9.01
C LEU A 132 21.49 8.74 8.51
N ASP A 133 21.61 9.72 9.41
CA ASP A 133 21.61 11.17 9.13
C ASP A 133 22.98 11.70 8.64
N ALA A 134 24.06 10.97 8.93
CA ALA A 134 25.40 11.21 8.40
C ALA A 134 26.12 9.89 8.09
N MET A 135 27.18 9.91 7.27
CA MET A 135 27.97 8.71 6.94
C MET A 135 28.95 8.31 8.07
N ASP A 136 28.41 8.15 9.28
CA ASP A 136 29.09 7.70 10.50
C ASP A 136 28.20 6.63 11.18
N ALA A 137 28.79 5.56 11.71
CA ALA A 137 28.04 4.46 12.32
C ALA A 137 27.34 4.83 13.64
N SER A 138 27.63 6.01 14.19
CA SER A 138 27.00 6.61 15.39
C SER A 138 25.92 7.65 15.08
N ALA A 139 25.82 8.10 13.83
CA ALA A 139 24.77 8.97 13.32
C ALA A 139 23.57 8.10 12.92
N ILE A 140 22.65 7.87 13.86
CA ILE A 140 21.60 6.85 13.75
C ILE A 140 20.23 7.53 13.87
N GLN A 141 19.54 7.64 12.74
CA GLN A 141 18.15 8.11 12.68
C GLN A 141 17.18 7.00 13.08
N TRP A 142 17.44 5.77 12.62
CA TRP A 142 16.59 4.59 12.85
C TRP A 142 17.45 3.31 12.92
N ASP A 143 16.99 2.30 13.65
CA ASP A 143 17.70 1.04 13.92
C ASP A 143 16.67 -0.09 14.14
N PHE A 144 16.68 -1.14 13.32
CA PHE A 144 15.95 -2.41 13.52
C PHE A 144 16.94 -3.54 13.77
N TYR A 145 16.68 -4.37 14.78
CA TYR A 145 17.68 -5.30 15.28
C TYR A 145 17.15 -6.48 16.08
N PHE A 146 17.98 -7.52 16.20
CA PHE A 146 17.92 -8.48 17.29
C PHE A 146 19.02 -8.20 18.33
N ALA A 147 18.71 -8.40 19.60
CA ALA A 147 19.66 -8.28 20.70
C ALA A 147 19.66 -9.55 21.55
N GLY A 148 20.84 -10.13 21.74
CA GLY A 148 20.99 -11.45 22.34
C GLY A 148 20.49 -11.49 23.79
N GLY A 149 19.58 -12.42 24.07
CA GLY A 149 18.92 -12.58 25.37
C GLY A 149 17.52 -11.95 25.46
N LEU A 150 17.02 -11.29 24.41
CA LEU A 150 15.61 -10.92 24.27
C LEU A 150 14.81 -12.04 23.57
N ALA A 151 13.48 -11.97 23.62
CA ALA A 151 12.60 -12.89 22.91
C ALA A 151 12.33 -12.45 21.46
N ASN A 152 12.23 -11.13 21.24
CA ASN A 152 11.72 -10.53 20.01
C ASN A 152 12.72 -9.57 19.37
N TYR A 153 12.54 -9.28 18.08
CA TYR A 153 13.19 -8.16 17.40
C TYR A 153 12.66 -6.82 17.93
N GLN A 154 13.50 -5.78 17.88
CA GLN A 154 13.16 -4.42 18.32
C GLN A 154 13.49 -3.39 17.24
N PHE A 155 12.83 -2.23 17.31
CA PHE A 155 13.17 -1.08 16.47
C PHE A 155 13.11 0.25 17.22
N ARG A 156 13.85 1.25 16.75
CA ARG A 156 13.76 2.62 17.25
C ARG A 156 12.43 3.25 16.81
N ASP A 157 11.69 3.77 17.77
CA ASP A 157 10.50 4.62 17.57
C ASP A 157 10.44 5.64 18.70
N ALA A 158 10.46 6.94 18.37
CA ALA A 158 10.44 8.03 19.34
C ALA A 158 9.09 8.19 20.06
N GLY A 159 8.00 7.61 19.52
CA GLY A 159 6.69 7.56 20.16
C GLY A 159 6.60 6.49 21.26
N SER A 160 7.42 5.46 21.17
CA SER A 160 7.47 4.34 22.12
C SER A 160 8.19 4.69 23.42
N LEU A 161 7.81 3.99 24.50
CA LEU A 161 8.41 4.19 25.81
C LEU A 161 9.92 3.89 25.77
N PHE A 162 10.74 4.85 26.21
CA PHE A 162 12.20 4.84 26.10
C PHE A 162 12.78 4.90 24.66
N GLY A 163 11.98 5.20 23.65
CA GLY A 163 12.44 5.39 22.26
C GLY A 163 12.65 4.08 21.48
N VAL A 164 12.15 2.95 21.99
CA VAL A 164 12.29 1.61 21.38
C VAL A 164 10.97 0.86 21.48
N ALA A 165 10.53 0.31 20.35
CA ALA A 165 9.40 -0.60 20.26
C ALA A 165 9.85 -2.07 20.32
N ASP A 166 9.05 -2.90 20.98
CA ASP A 166 9.07 -4.35 20.80
C ASP A 166 8.19 -4.69 19.59
N SER A 167 8.72 -5.43 18.61
CA SER A 167 7.98 -5.77 17.39
C SER A 167 6.95 -6.89 17.58
N GLY A 168 7.04 -7.66 18.67
CA GLY A 168 6.30 -8.91 18.82
C GLY A 168 6.76 -10.05 17.90
N ILE A 169 7.71 -9.81 16.99
CA ILE A 169 8.27 -10.82 16.08
C ILE A 169 9.34 -11.61 16.87
N PRO A 170 9.16 -12.93 17.10
CA PRO A 170 10.15 -13.73 17.82
C PRO A 170 11.49 -13.84 17.07
N TYR A 171 12.54 -14.24 17.78
CA TYR A 171 13.79 -14.69 17.16
C TYR A 171 13.52 -15.71 16.03
N THR A 172 14.21 -15.54 14.89
CA THR A 172 14.23 -16.48 13.77
C THR A 172 15.58 -16.43 13.06
N ASP A 173 16.06 -17.59 12.61
CA ASP A 173 17.24 -17.80 11.77
C ASP A 173 16.89 -18.23 10.33
N ALA A 174 15.62 -18.10 9.92
CA ALA A 174 15.19 -18.32 8.55
C ALA A 174 15.28 -17.06 7.64
N GLY A 175 15.61 -15.92 8.24
CA GLY A 175 15.70 -14.61 7.58
C GLY A 175 14.40 -13.79 7.59
N LEU A 176 14.58 -12.49 7.37
CA LEU A 176 13.55 -11.44 7.29
C LEU A 176 13.73 -10.63 6.01
N GLU A 177 12.64 -10.12 5.45
CA GLU A 177 12.66 -8.97 4.54
C GLU A 177 12.15 -7.73 5.28
N LEU A 178 12.96 -6.67 5.29
CA LEU A 178 12.67 -5.41 5.96
C LEU A 178 12.40 -4.33 4.91
N GLN A 179 11.36 -3.51 5.12
CA GLN A 179 11.04 -2.35 4.29
C GLN A 179 10.62 -1.19 5.20
N PHE A 180 11.47 -0.18 5.29
CA PHE A 180 11.19 1.08 5.99
C PHE A 180 10.72 2.11 4.96
N THR A 181 9.55 2.70 5.17
CA THR A 181 8.95 3.73 4.32
C THR A 181 8.88 5.05 5.08
N LEU A 182 9.44 6.14 4.53
CA LEU A 182 9.28 7.47 5.11
C LEU A 182 7.90 8.05 4.70
N THR A 183 6.94 8.08 5.61
CA THR A 183 5.54 8.48 5.32
C THR A 183 5.23 9.93 5.66
N GLY A 184 6.14 10.63 6.34
CA GLY A 184 6.12 12.08 6.58
C GLY A 184 7.47 12.58 7.11
N PRO A 185 7.63 13.88 7.41
CA PRO A 185 8.92 14.46 7.83
C PRO A 185 9.57 13.79 9.05
N THR A 186 8.75 13.22 9.94
CA THR A 186 9.18 12.46 11.14
C THR A 186 8.48 11.11 11.25
N ASN A 187 7.66 10.71 10.26
CA ASN A 187 6.74 9.58 10.38
C ASN A 187 7.18 8.47 9.42
N PHE A 188 7.09 7.22 9.85
CA PHE A 188 7.43 6.07 9.03
C PHE A 188 6.44 4.92 9.17
N THR A 189 6.38 4.06 8.16
CA THR A 189 5.89 2.69 8.30
C THR A 189 7.04 1.71 8.17
N LEU A 190 6.97 0.62 8.93
CA LEU A 190 7.90 -0.50 8.84
C LEU A 190 7.08 -1.73 8.46
N GLN A 191 7.43 -2.36 7.34
CA GLN A 191 6.98 -3.71 7.01
C GLN A 191 8.12 -4.70 7.27
N VAL A 192 7.81 -5.82 7.93
CA VAL A 192 8.70 -6.96 8.11
C VAL A 192 8.00 -8.22 7.62
N ILE A 193 8.66 -9.00 6.77
CA ILE A 193 8.17 -10.32 6.34
C ILE A 193 9.09 -11.39 6.93
N THR A 194 8.55 -12.33 7.70
CA THR A 194 9.27 -13.53 8.15
C THR A 194 9.37 -14.52 6.99
N LEU A 195 10.59 -14.89 6.59
CA LEU A 195 10.80 -15.68 5.36
C LEU A 195 10.51 -17.18 5.53
N ALA A 196 10.38 -17.66 6.78
CA ALA A 196 10.00 -19.04 7.08
C ALA A 196 8.56 -19.39 6.66
N ASP A 197 7.62 -18.44 6.80
CA ASP A 197 6.18 -18.65 6.68
C ASP A 197 5.47 -17.59 5.81
N GLY A 198 6.18 -16.52 5.43
CA GLY A 198 5.65 -15.42 4.64
C GLY A 198 4.71 -14.48 5.40
N VAL A 199 4.69 -14.54 6.74
CA VAL A 199 3.85 -13.64 7.55
C VAL A 199 4.38 -12.21 7.46
N ARG A 200 3.47 -11.27 7.18
CA ARG A 200 3.74 -9.84 7.08
C ARG A 200 3.31 -9.14 8.37
N HIS A 201 4.25 -8.47 9.01
CA HIS A 201 4.03 -7.56 10.12
C HIS A 201 4.15 -6.11 9.62
N THR A 202 3.24 -5.23 10.04
CA THR A 202 3.25 -3.82 9.65
C THR A 202 3.14 -2.95 10.91
N PHE A 203 4.04 -1.98 11.03
CA PHE A 203 4.11 -1.03 12.13
C PHE A 203 4.08 0.40 11.59
N SER A 204 3.58 1.33 12.39
CA SER A 204 3.77 2.77 12.19
C SER A 204 4.59 3.32 13.35
N GLY A 205 5.45 4.31 13.10
CA GLY A 205 6.31 4.89 14.12
C GLY A 205 6.83 6.27 13.76
N THR A 206 7.63 6.83 14.65
CA THR A 206 8.20 8.19 14.54
C THR A 206 9.70 8.22 14.76
N LEU A 207 10.37 9.08 14.01
CA LEU A 207 11.79 9.44 14.19
C LEU A 207 11.93 10.46 15.33
N SER A 208 13.14 10.59 15.88
CA SER A 208 13.42 11.56 16.96
C SER A 208 13.28 13.03 16.53
N ASP A 209 13.41 13.26 15.23
CA ASP A 209 13.53 14.55 14.56
C ASP A 209 13.39 14.32 13.04
N ALA A 210 13.61 15.36 12.23
CA ALA A 210 13.41 15.36 10.79
C ALA A 210 14.73 15.44 9.99
N ASP A 211 15.87 15.06 10.59
CA ASP A 211 17.16 15.13 9.90
C ASP A 211 17.27 14.09 8.76
N PRO A 212 17.98 14.41 7.65
CA PRO A 212 17.80 13.74 6.38
C PRO A 212 18.51 12.37 6.32
N ILE A 213 17.73 11.29 6.21
CA ILE A 213 18.26 9.93 6.01
C ILE A 213 19.03 9.87 4.67
N LEU A 214 20.35 9.69 4.73
CA LEU A 214 21.26 9.73 3.57
C LEU A 214 22.10 8.46 3.37
N GLY A 215 21.88 7.42 4.18
CA GLY A 215 22.62 6.16 4.06
C GLY A 215 22.09 5.04 4.95
N VAL A 216 22.64 3.84 4.73
CA VAL A 216 22.39 2.63 5.54
C VAL A 216 23.67 2.20 6.26
N SER A 217 23.54 1.63 7.46
CA SER A 217 24.56 0.81 8.10
C SER A 217 24.01 -0.58 8.44
N LEU A 218 24.57 -1.62 7.83
CA LEU A 218 24.38 -3.02 8.21
C LEU A 218 25.43 -3.36 9.29
N TYR A 219 25.09 -4.11 10.36
CA TYR A 219 26.06 -4.29 11.46
C TYR A 219 25.99 -5.63 12.22
N ASN A 220 27.15 -5.99 12.78
CA ASN A 220 27.32 -7.03 13.80
C ASN A 220 28.17 -6.44 14.96
N ASP A 221 27.55 -6.31 16.14
CA ASP A 221 28.17 -5.89 17.40
C ASP A 221 28.23 -7.10 18.34
N ASN A 222 29.36 -7.81 18.30
CA ASN A 222 29.67 -8.93 19.18
C ASN A 222 28.56 -10.01 19.27
N ALA A 223 28.03 -10.48 18.13
CA ALA A 223 27.07 -11.57 18.11
C ALA A 223 27.63 -12.85 18.77
N GLY A 224 28.84 -13.29 18.41
CA GLY A 224 29.49 -14.45 19.06
C GLY A 224 30.53 -15.16 18.19
N LEU A 225 31.03 -16.29 18.68
CA LEU A 225 32.19 -16.98 18.10
C LEU A 225 31.79 -18.27 17.35
N GLY A 226 31.72 -18.17 16.02
CA GLY A 226 31.42 -19.27 15.10
C GLY A 226 30.71 -18.73 13.85
N PRO A 227 30.65 -19.48 12.74
CA PRO A 227 29.89 -19.05 11.57
C PRO A 227 28.39 -18.92 11.90
N ASP A 228 27.88 -19.74 12.82
CA ASP A 228 26.52 -19.71 13.36
C ASP A 228 26.17 -18.40 14.12
N TYR A 229 27.07 -17.41 14.18
CA TYR A 229 26.88 -16.08 14.80
C TYR A 229 27.09 -14.94 13.79
N ASP A 230 27.17 -15.24 12.49
CA ASP A 230 27.35 -14.24 11.45
C ASP A 230 26.01 -13.60 11.05
N ALA A 231 26.05 -12.31 10.74
CA ALA A 231 24.91 -11.53 10.30
C ALA A 231 24.99 -11.34 8.79
N PHE A 232 24.01 -11.87 8.06
CA PHE A 232 23.94 -11.82 6.61
C PHE A 232 22.90 -10.82 6.14
N PHE A 233 23.17 -10.19 5.00
CA PHE A 233 22.31 -9.21 4.35
C PHE A 233 22.34 -9.39 2.84
N ASN A 234 21.23 -9.10 2.16
CA ASN A 234 21.15 -9.19 0.70
C ASN A 234 19.98 -8.34 0.16
N GLN A 235 19.89 -8.17 -1.17
CA GLN A 235 18.80 -7.47 -1.85
C GLN A 235 18.50 -6.10 -1.21
N ALA A 236 19.52 -5.25 -1.22
CA ALA A 236 19.40 -3.87 -0.73
C ALA A 236 18.81 -3.00 -1.84
N GLU A 237 17.79 -2.20 -1.52
CA GLU A 237 17.02 -1.43 -2.47
C GLU A 237 16.61 -0.06 -1.90
N ILE A 238 16.62 0.97 -2.74
CA ILE A 238 15.93 2.24 -2.51
C ILE A 238 14.79 2.31 -3.52
N LEU A 239 13.57 2.24 -3.02
CA LEU A 239 12.33 2.17 -3.79
C LEU A 239 11.50 3.45 -3.60
N TYR A 240 10.41 3.56 -4.36
CA TYR A 240 9.37 4.56 -4.14
C TYR A 240 8.09 3.84 -3.74
N ASP A 241 7.77 3.88 -2.44
CA ASP A 241 6.46 3.48 -1.95
C ASP A 241 5.50 4.66 -2.13
N LEU A 242 4.97 4.80 -3.34
CA LEU A 242 3.65 5.42 -3.45
C LEU A 242 2.65 4.54 -2.69
N PRO A 243 1.63 5.10 -2.02
CA PRO A 243 0.48 4.30 -1.64
C PRO A 243 -0.04 3.63 -2.92
N ALA A 244 -0.04 2.28 -2.95
CA ALA A 244 -0.31 1.51 -4.16
C ALA A 244 -1.58 2.02 -4.85
N PRO A 245 -1.54 2.22 -6.18
CA PRO A 245 -2.44 3.15 -6.87
C PRO A 245 -3.91 2.84 -6.57
N VAL A 246 -4.62 3.86 -6.11
CA VAL A 246 -6.04 3.76 -5.75
C VAL A 246 -6.86 3.66 -7.04
N ARG A 247 -7.01 2.44 -7.55
CA ARG A 247 -7.76 2.14 -8.77
C ARG A 247 -9.25 2.43 -8.61
N ALA A 248 -9.76 2.23 -7.39
CA ALA A 248 -11.12 2.54 -7.02
C ALA A 248 -11.19 3.08 -5.58
N SER A 249 -12.06 4.06 -5.33
CA SER A 249 -12.34 4.57 -3.99
C SER A 249 -13.68 5.25 -3.96
N ASP A 250 -14.45 5.04 -2.89
CA ASP A 250 -15.68 5.77 -2.62
C ASP A 250 -15.91 5.89 -1.11
N HIS A 251 -16.60 6.96 -0.71
CA HIS A 251 -16.88 7.31 0.68
C HIS A 251 -18.32 7.81 0.79
N ALA A 252 -19.04 7.43 1.86
CA ALA A 252 -20.41 7.89 2.07
C ALA A 252 -20.55 9.42 2.21
N SER A 253 -19.45 10.12 2.49
CA SER A 253 -19.38 11.58 2.53
C SER A 253 -19.26 12.26 1.16
N ASP A 254 -19.07 11.52 0.06
CA ASP A 254 -18.89 12.07 -1.28
C ASP A 254 -20.03 12.98 -1.73
N SER A 255 -19.69 13.98 -2.57
CA SER A 255 -20.66 14.96 -3.09
C SER A 255 -21.77 14.33 -3.94
N ALA A 256 -21.55 13.15 -4.51
CA ALA A 256 -22.56 12.35 -5.21
C ALA A 256 -23.73 11.93 -4.28
N TYR A 257 -23.48 11.80 -2.97
CA TYR A 257 -24.47 11.46 -1.95
C TYR A 257 -25.07 12.69 -1.25
N ALA A 258 -24.91 13.89 -1.83
CA ALA A 258 -25.50 15.12 -1.28
C ALA A 258 -27.04 15.10 -1.24
N SER A 259 -27.69 14.27 -2.07
CA SER A 259 -29.13 14.01 -2.06
C SER A 259 -29.54 12.71 -1.36
N GLY A 260 -28.64 12.09 -0.58
CA GLY A 260 -28.81 10.76 -0.01
C GLY A 260 -28.20 9.64 -0.85
N TRP A 261 -28.34 8.40 -0.37
CA TRP A 261 -27.92 7.17 -1.04
C TRP A 261 -29.15 6.47 -1.60
N ALA A 262 -29.21 6.29 -2.92
CA ALA A 262 -30.37 5.78 -3.65
C ALA A 262 -29.95 4.78 -4.74
N ASP A 263 -30.91 4.02 -5.25
CA ASP A 263 -30.69 3.13 -6.39
C ASP A 263 -30.17 3.93 -7.60
N GLY A 264 -29.12 3.41 -8.26
CA GLY A 264 -28.42 4.12 -9.33
C GLY A 264 -27.44 5.22 -8.90
N SER A 265 -27.28 5.52 -7.60
CA SER A 265 -26.27 6.48 -7.13
C SER A 265 -24.85 6.03 -7.50
N ASN A 266 -23.95 6.98 -7.78
CA ASN A 266 -22.56 6.67 -8.16
C ASN A 266 -21.56 7.72 -7.64
N GLY A 267 -21.06 7.54 -6.41
CA GLY A 267 -19.93 8.30 -5.85
C GLY A 267 -18.57 7.67 -6.17
N GLY A 268 -17.49 8.38 -5.87
CA GLY A 268 -16.14 7.86 -6.00
C GLY A 268 -15.66 7.59 -7.44
N THR A 269 -14.71 6.67 -7.55
CA THR A 269 -14.01 6.25 -8.78
C THR A 269 -13.84 4.73 -8.82
N GLY A 270 -13.63 4.16 -10.02
CA GLY A 270 -13.37 2.73 -10.22
C GLY A 270 -14.55 1.77 -9.97
N PHE A 271 -15.74 2.31 -9.71
CA PHE A 271 -16.98 1.56 -9.53
C PHE A 271 -18.07 2.03 -10.51
N GLY A 272 -18.95 1.11 -10.91
CA GLY A 272 -20.22 1.45 -11.58
C GLY A 272 -21.30 1.87 -10.57
N PRO A 273 -22.53 2.24 -11.00
CA PRO A 273 -23.59 2.67 -10.10
C PRO A 273 -24.03 1.57 -9.11
N TRP A 274 -24.52 1.99 -7.95
CA TRP A 274 -25.20 1.11 -6.99
C TRP A 274 -26.49 0.53 -7.57
N ILE A 275 -26.81 -0.71 -7.20
CA ILE A 275 -28.05 -1.42 -7.53
C ILE A 275 -28.64 -1.96 -6.23
N PHE A 276 -29.84 -1.53 -5.86
CA PHE A 276 -30.51 -1.98 -4.63
C PHE A 276 -31.51 -3.12 -4.90
N LEU A 277 -31.52 -4.15 -4.07
CA LEU A 277 -32.50 -5.26 -4.09
C LEU A 277 -32.95 -5.58 -2.66
N ASN A 278 -34.25 -5.59 -2.42
CA ASN A 278 -34.84 -5.81 -1.10
C ASN A 278 -35.89 -6.93 -1.15
N SER A 279 -35.91 -7.81 -0.14
CA SER A 279 -37.02 -8.73 0.15
C SER A 279 -37.79 -8.21 1.36
N ILE A 280 -39.11 -8.08 1.20
CA ILE A 280 -40.07 -7.72 2.25
C ILE A 280 -41.29 -8.60 2.01
N GLU A 281 -41.49 -9.60 2.87
CA GLU A 281 -42.41 -10.70 2.58
C GLU A 281 -43.85 -10.43 3.08
N ASN A 282 -44.03 -9.77 4.24
CA ASN A 282 -45.36 -9.36 4.73
C ASN A 282 -45.56 -7.84 4.78
N ALA A 283 -46.84 -7.44 4.86
CA ALA A 283 -47.26 -6.04 4.89
C ALA A 283 -47.16 -5.43 6.29
N GLY A 284 -46.04 -4.78 6.59
CA GLY A 284 -45.79 -4.07 7.86
C GLY A 284 -44.32 -4.09 8.28
N GLU A 285 -43.56 -5.05 7.77
CA GLU A 285 -42.10 -5.14 7.88
C GLU A 285 -41.40 -4.12 6.97
N ALA A 286 -40.09 -3.95 7.18
CA ALA A 286 -39.30 -2.97 6.45
C ALA A 286 -37.88 -3.48 6.15
N ALA A 287 -37.45 -3.31 4.90
CA ALA A 287 -36.06 -3.46 4.46
C ALA A 287 -35.68 -2.29 3.53
N GLY A 288 -34.43 -1.86 3.56
CA GLY A 288 -33.99 -0.76 2.70
C GLY A 288 -32.59 -0.23 2.93
N GLN A 289 -32.34 0.94 2.33
CA GLN A 289 -31.07 1.63 2.25
C GLN A 289 -31.28 3.12 2.53
N PHE A 290 -30.35 3.76 3.23
CA PHE A 290 -30.34 5.20 3.43
C PHE A 290 -28.90 5.72 3.62
N LEU A 291 -28.72 7.03 3.57
CA LEU A 291 -27.45 7.66 3.95
C LEU A 291 -27.54 8.11 5.41
N ALA A 292 -26.89 7.38 6.31
CA ALA A 292 -26.82 7.76 7.70
C ALA A 292 -25.85 8.93 7.90
N VAL A 293 -26.17 9.80 8.86
CA VAL A 293 -25.38 10.96 9.24
C VAL A 293 -25.31 10.99 10.76
N ASN A 294 -24.12 10.83 11.34
CA ASN A 294 -23.89 11.08 12.75
C ASN A 294 -23.51 12.56 12.91
N ASP A 295 -24.49 13.42 13.16
CA ASP A 295 -24.23 14.80 13.57
C ASP A 295 -24.19 14.85 15.11
N PRO A 296 -23.05 15.17 15.75
CA PRO A 296 -22.97 15.27 17.21
C PRO A 296 -23.83 16.41 17.82
N LEU A 297 -24.54 17.19 17.00
CA LEU A 297 -25.55 18.17 17.41
C LEU A 297 -27.00 17.65 17.25
N VAL A 298 -27.21 16.52 16.57
CA VAL A 298 -28.52 15.89 16.31
C VAL A 298 -28.38 14.37 16.44
N ALA A 299 -28.85 13.81 17.56
CA ALA A 299 -28.89 12.36 17.76
C ALA A 299 -29.92 11.73 16.81
N ASP A 300 -29.43 11.28 15.65
CA ASP A 300 -30.22 10.77 14.52
C ASP A 300 -29.90 9.29 14.19
N ASN A 301 -28.83 8.73 14.76
CA ASN A 301 -28.53 7.29 14.78
C ASN A 301 -27.59 6.94 15.95
N ASP A 302 -28.00 6.00 16.81
CA ASP A 302 -27.23 5.60 18.02
C ASP A 302 -26.23 4.44 17.77
N ASP A 303 -26.31 3.75 16.62
CA ASP A 303 -25.45 2.59 16.29
C ASP A 303 -24.23 2.95 15.40
N LEU A 304 -24.22 4.14 14.79
CA LEU A 304 -23.19 4.61 13.87
C LEU A 304 -21.97 5.21 14.60
N ASN A 305 -20.94 4.39 14.91
CA ASN A 305 -19.80 4.78 15.74
C ASN A 305 -18.55 5.19 14.92
N CYS A 306 -17.89 4.22 14.29
CA CYS A 306 -16.52 4.34 13.78
C CYS A 306 -16.37 4.14 12.26
N SER A 307 -17.35 3.57 11.55
CA SER A 307 -17.29 3.37 10.10
C SER A 307 -17.63 4.64 9.31
N THR A 308 -17.20 5.81 9.77
CA THR A 308 -17.63 7.12 9.23
C THR A 308 -16.57 7.84 8.41
N SER A 309 -17.02 8.79 7.57
CA SER A 309 -16.17 9.70 6.80
C SER A 309 -16.83 11.07 6.65
N GLY A 310 -16.03 12.13 6.48
CA GLY A 310 -16.50 13.51 6.26
C GLY A 310 -16.93 14.27 7.53
N VAL A 311 -17.50 15.47 7.32
CA VAL A 311 -18.06 16.32 8.38
C VAL A 311 -19.37 16.95 7.89
N PRO A 312 -20.54 16.68 8.53
CA PRO A 312 -20.73 15.68 9.58
C PRO A 312 -20.40 14.26 9.07
N PRO A 313 -19.94 13.35 9.94
CA PRO A 313 -19.62 11.98 9.58
C PRO A 313 -20.83 11.24 8.99
N LYS A 314 -20.61 10.48 7.90
CA LYS A 314 -21.64 9.69 7.20
C LYS A 314 -21.21 8.25 6.96
N ALA A 315 -22.19 7.35 6.75
CA ALA A 315 -22.01 6.00 6.25
C ALA A 315 -23.19 5.58 5.33
N TRP A 316 -22.98 4.58 4.47
CA TRP A 316 -24.06 3.93 3.72
C TRP A 316 -24.75 2.94 4.65
N ALA A 317 -26.04 3.15 4.92
CA ALA A 317 -26.77 2.42 5.95
C ALA A 317 -27.87 1.55 5.36
N MET A 318 -28.09 0.39 5.98
CA MET A 318 -29.01 -0.65 5.55
C MET A 318 -29.78 -1.18 6.76
N TYR A 319 -31.01 -1.64 6.53
CA TYR A 319 -31.88 -2.17 7.58
C TYR A 319 -32.74 -3.33 7.06
N ALA A 320 -33.05 -4.30 7.92
CA ALA A 320 -34.01 -5.37 7.67
C ALA A 320 -34.64 -5.90 8.97
N ASN A 321 -35.94 -5.61 9.17
CA ASN A 321 -36.67 -5.84 10.42
C ASN A 321 -37.89 -6.79 10.23
N GLU A 322 -37.98 -7.85 11.04
CA GLU A 322 -38.99 -8.93 10.91
C GLU A 322 -40.29 -8.69 11.69
N GLY A 323 -40.46 -7.54 12.35
CA GLY A 323 -41.73 -7.17 12.99
C GLY A 323 -42.25 -8.14 14.06
N SER A 324 -41.41 -9.08 14.54
CA SER A 324 -41.66 -10.17 15.49
C SER A 324 -42.41 -11.43 15.01
N THR A 325 -42.42 -11.79 13.72
CA THR A 325 -42.96 -13.10 13.29
C THR A 325 -42.14 -14.30 13.75
N GLY A 326 -40.81 -14.24 13.64
CA GLY A 326 -39.88 -15.32 13.95
C GLY A 326 -40.05 -16.57 13.06
N ASP A 327 -40.35 -16.38 11.77
CA ASP A 327 -40.60 -17.48 10.83
C ASP A 327 -39.62 -17.54 9.64
N ASP A 328 -40.05 -17.97 8.44
CA ASP A 328 -39.19 -18.06 7.26
C ASP A 328 -39.27 -16.80 6.37
N ASN A 329 -40.19 -15.86 6.66
CA ASN A 329 -40.52 -14.67 5.87
C ASN A 329 -39.58 -13.47 6.14
N ILE A 330 -38.28 -13.74 6.28
CA ILE A 330 -37.28 -12.76 6.71
C ILE A 330 -37.09 -11.58 5.74
N GLN A 331 -36.67 -10.45 6.29
CA GLN A 331 -36.35 -9.24 5.54
C GLN A 331 -34.88 -9.24 5.16
N ILE A 332 -34.60 -8.73 3.96
CA ILE A 332 -33.24 -8.63 3.43
C ILE A 332 -33.12 -7.33 2.65
N ALA A 333 -32.13 -6.51 2.99
CA ALA A 333 -31.65 -5.43 2.15
C ALA A 333 -30.30 -5.80 1.53
N ALA A 334 -30.11 -5.55 0.25
CA ALA A 334 -28.86 -5.80 -0.45
C ALA A 334 -28.51 -4.65 -1.40
N ALA A 335 -27.25 -4.20 -1.36
CA ALA A 335 -26.74 -3.13 -2.22
C ALA A 335 -25.51 -3.61 -2.99
N TYR A 336 -25.63 -3.71 -4.32
CA TYR A 336 -24.59 -4.26 -5.20
C TYR A 336 -23.91 -3.18 -6.01
N ARG A 337 -22.68 -3.46 -6.40
CA ARG A 337 -21.91 -2.58 -7.28
C ARG A 337 -20.93 -3.36 -8.15
N SER A 338 -20.78 -2.92 -9.39
CA SER A 338 -19.72 -3.40 -10.27
C SER A 338 -18.40 -2.67 -9.96
N LEU A 339 -17.30 -3.41 -10.04
CA LEU A 339 -15.97 -2.87 -10.21
C LEU A 339 -15.78 -2.59 -11.71
N THR A 340 -15.17 -1.46 -12.09
CA THR A 340 -14.96 -1.15 -13.53
C THR A 340 -13.97 -2.11 -14.18
N THR A 341 -12.97 -2.55 -13.43
CA THR A 341 -12.10 -3.70 -13.75
C THR A 341 -12.12 -4.69 -12.58
N PRO A 342 -12.33 -6.00 -12.82
CA PRO A 342 -12.35 -7.01 -11.75
C PRO A 342 -11.06 -7.03 -10.94
N LEU A 343 -11.09 -7.58 -9.71
CA LEU A 343 -9.89 -7.73 -8.90
C LEU A 343 -8.84 -8.60 -9.60
N ALA A 344 -7.69 -8.00 -9.91
CA ALA A 344 -6.52 -8.67 -10.45
C ALA A 344 -5.64 -9.24 -9.33
N VAL A 345 -4.65 -10.07 -9.69
CA VAL A 345 -3.71 -10.63 -8.72
C VAL A 345 -2.81 -9.53 -8.15
N GLY A 346 -2.60 -9.56 -6.84
CA GLY A 346 -1.81 -8.58 -6.10
C GLY A 346 -2.62 -7.39 -5.56
N GLU A 347 -3.82 -7.13 -6.09
CA GLU A 347 -4.68 -6.03 -5.66
C GLU A 347 -5.37 -6.30 -4.32
N THR A 348 -5.63 -5.23 -3.57
CA THR A 348 -6.32 -5.29 -2.26
C THR A 348 -7.57 -4.42 -2.25
N LEU A 349 -8.74 -5.06 -2.08
CA LEU A 349 -9.99 -4.37 -1.75
C LEU A 349 -10.06 -4.15 -0.24
N SER A 350 -10.45 -2.94 0.19
CA SER A 350 -10.71 -2.58 1.58
C SER A 350 -12.12 -2.04 1.73
N ILE A 351 -12.80 -2.38 2.84
CA ILE A 351 -14.09 -1.81 3.23
C ILE A 351 -14.19 -1.76 4.76
N ASP A 352 -14.83 -0.72 5.28
CA ASP A 352 -15.23 -0.61 6.69
C ASP A 352 -16.71 -0.96 6.82
N PHE A 353 -17.09 -1.73 7.85
CA PHE A 353 -18.48 -1.88 8.23
C PHE A 353 -18.67 -2.05 9.75
N GLU A 354 -19.80 -1.56 10.27
CA GLU A 354 -20.24 -1.77 11.65
C GLU A 354 -21.74 -2.07 11.70
N HIS A 355 -22.21 -2.56 12.83
CA HIS A 355 -23.59 -2.99 13.03
C HIS A 355 -23.90 -3.11 14.53
N GLY A 356 -25.18 -3.08 14.89
CA GLY A 356 -25.65 -3.43 16.23
C GLY A 356 -25.83 -4.95 16.44
N GLY A 357 -26.85 -5.34 17.21
CA GLY A 357 -27.28 -6.73 17.34
C GLY A 357 -27.76 -7.34 16.01
N VAL A 358 -27.67 -8.67 15.88
CA VAL A 358 -28.10 -9.41 14.67
C VAL A 358 -28.82 -10.69 15.08
N GLN A 359 -29.95 -11.01 14.42
CA GLN A 359 -30.88 -12.05 14.87
C GLN A 359 -30.25 -13.45 14.95
N GLY A 360 -30.45 -14.14 16.08
CA GLY A 360 -30.04 -15.52 16.26
C GLY A 360 -30.99 -16.49 15.53
N GLY A 361 -30.45 -17.46 14.80
CA GLY A 361 -31.29 -18.46 14.13
C GLY A 361 -30.56 -19.41 13.20
N SER A 362 -31.30 -20.04 12.29
CA SER A 362 -30.77 -20.92 11.24
C SER A 362 -30.64 -20.19 9.90
N LEU A 363 -29.56 -20.46 9.14
CA LEU A 363 -29.47 -20.09 7.72
C LEU A 363 -29.96 -21.22 6.78
N ASN A 364 -30.18 -22.41 7.34
CA ASN A 364 -30.46 -23.65 6.61
C ASN A 364 -31.93 -24.04 6.78
N ALA A 365 -32.68 -24.10 5.69
CA ALA A 365 -34.12 -24.35 5.66
C ALA A 365 -34.53 -25.74 6.22
N ASN A 366 -33.60 -26.70 6.33
CA ASN A 366 -33.86 -27.98 7.00
C ASN A 366 -33.97 -27.86 8.54
N VAL A 367 -33.54 -26.72 9.10
CA VAL A 367 -33.69 -26.37 10.51
C VAL A 367 -34.59 -25.14 10.57
N GLN A 368 -35.89 -25.40 10.67
CA GLN A 368 -36.95 -24.39 10.70
C GLN A 368 -37.07 -23.76 12.11
N PRO A 369 -37.33 -22.45 12.23
CA PRO A 369 -37.43 -21.46 11.14
C PRO A 369 -36.05 -20.92 10.69
N ARG A 370 -35.99 -20.35 9.48
CA ARG A 370 -34.77 -19.84 8.81
C ARG A 370 -34.41 -18.39 9.18
N THR A 371 -34.69 -18.01 10.42
CA THR A 371 -34.56 -16.63 10.96
C THR A 371 -33.13 -16.08 11.05
N GLY A 372 -32.08 -16.89 10.84
CA GLY A 372 -30.72 -16.53 11.22
C GLY A 372 -30.17 -15.30 10.49
N GLY A 373 -29.88 -14.24 11.24
CA GLY A 373 -29.39 -12.99 10.69
C GLY A 373 -27.92 -13.03 10.25
N PHE A 374 -27.59 -12.18 9.28
CA PHE A 374 -26.23 -11.94 8.80
C PHE A 374 -26.08 -10.51 8.28
N VAL A 375 -24.95 -9.88 8.58
CA VAL A 375 -24.61 -8.53 8.12
C VAL A 375 -23.17 -8.51 7.64
N GLY A 376 -22.88 -7.82 6.53
CA GLY A 376 -21.54 -7.76 5.94
C GLY A 376 -21.54 -7.70 4.42
N PHE A 377 -20.49 -8.20 3.77
CA PHE A 377 -20.30 -8.10 2.33
C PHE A 377 -19.87 -9.41 1.65
N ALA A 378 -20.09 -9.51 0.34
CA ALA A 378 -19.65 -10.63 -0.49
C ALA A 378 -19.02 -10.16 -1.81
N LEU A 379 -18.03 -10.92 -2.30
CA LEU A 379 -17.35 -10.70 -3.58
C LEU A 379 -17.82 -11.74 -4.61
N ARG A 380 -18.20 -11.25 -5.79
CA ARG A 380 -18.99 -11.99 -6.79
C ARG A 380 -18.44 -11.81 -8.20
N THR A 381 -18.71 -12.78 -9.06
CA THR A 381 -18.26 -12.79 -10.46
C THR A 381 -19.21 -12.04 -11.40
N TYR A 382 -20.49 -11.96 -11.04
CA TYR A 382 -21.56 -11.49 -11.92
C TYR A 382 -22.48 -10.51 -11.19
N ALA A 383 -23.19 -9.68 -11.96
CA ALA A 383 -24.27 -8.84 -11.46
C ALA A 383 -25.35 -9.71 -10.78
N PRO A 384 -26.06 -9.19 -9.77
CA PRO A 384 -27.24 -9.87 -9.25
C PRO A 384 -28.31 -10.01 -10.35
N PRO A 385 -28.99 -11.16 -10.45
CA PRO A 385 -30.29 -11.25 -11.11
C PRO A 385 -31.26 -10.22 -10.51
N LEU A 386 -31.66 -9.22 -11.31
CA LEU A 386 -32.39 -7.99 -10.91
C LEU A 386 -33.80 -8.19 -10.28
N GLN A 387 -34.16 -9.41 -9.88
CA GLN A 387 -35.45 -9.74 -9.26
C GLN A 387 -35.39 -10.85 -8.18
N PHE A 388 -34.26 -11.54 -7.96
CA PHE A 388 -34.31 -12.87 -7.30
C PHE A 388 -33.18 -13.21 -6.32
N ASP A 389 -32.25 -12.30 -6.02
CA ASP A 389 -30.96 -12.68 -5.42
C ASP A 389 -30.45 -11.85 -4.21
N PRO A 390 -31.29 -11.22 -3.36
CA PRO A 390 -30.81 -10.42 -2.22
C PRO A 390 -30.19 -11.26 -1.08
N ASP A 391 -30.56 -12.54 -0.93
CA ASP A 391 -30.01 -13.41 0.12
C ASP A 391 -28.57 -13.84 -0.20
N PRO A 392 -27.55 -13.49 0.63
CA PRO A 392 -26.17 -13.93 0.41
C PRO A 392 -25.99 -15.44 0.59
N PHE A 393 -26.96 -16.15 1.17
CA PHE A 393 -26.93 -17.60 1.36
C PHE A 393 -28.10 -18.30 0.66
N ASN A 394 -27.80 -19.45 0.06
CA ASN A 394 -28.85 -20.35 -0.42
C ASN A 394 -29.58 -21.02 0.76
N ALA A 395 -30.65 -21.76 0.45
CA ALA A 395 -31.47 -22.47 1.44
C ALA A 395 -30.71 -23.51 2.29
N PHE A 396 -29.45 -23.82 1.96
CA PHE A 396 -28.59 -24.76 2.68
C PHE A 396 -27.40 -24.09 3.38
N ALA A 397 -27.46 -22.78 3.61
CA ALA A 397 -26.44 -21.98 4.30
C ALA A 397 -25.06 -21.95 3.61
N SER A 398 -25.00 -22.20 2.30
CA SER A 398 -23.79 -21.96 1.48
C SER A 398 -23.95 -20.68 0.67
N LEU A 399 -22.84 -20.07 0.23
CA LEU A 399 -22.86 -18.83 -0.55
C LEU A 399 -23.78 -18.90 -1.78
N ASN A 400 -24.46 -17.80 -2.05
CA ASN A 400 -25.37 -17.63 -3.18
C ASN A 400 -24.77 -16.67 -4.23
N ASN A 401 -24.39 -17.24 -5.39
CA ASN A 401 -23.74 -16.53 -6.50
C ASN A 401 -22.55 -15.63 -6.08
N ALA A 402 -21.79 -16.04 -5.05
CA ALA A 402 -20.61 -15.36 -4.52
C ALA A 402 -19.46 -16.36 -4.31
N SER A 403 -18.21 -15.88 -4.39
CA SER A 403 -17.00 -16.70 -4.20
C SER A 403 -16.32 -16.48 -2.85
N PHE A 404 -16.69 -15.40 -2.15
CA PHE A 404 -16.23 -15.04 -0.82
C PHE A 404 -17.33 -14.19 -0.15
N ALA A 405 -17.53 -14.33 1.16
CA ALA A 405 -18.22 -13.34 1.98
C ALA A 405 -17.58 -13.20 3.36
N CYS A 406 -17.70 -12.02 3.96
CA CYS A 406 -17.23 -11.71 5.30
C CYS A 406 -18.30 -10.88 6.02
N GLY A 407 -18.59 -11.25 7.26
CA GLY A 407 -19.66 -10.61 8.01
C GLY A 407 -19.84 -11.18 9.41
N PHE A 408 -20.77 -10.62 10.16
CA PHE A 408 -21.23 -11.17 11.43
C PHE A 408 -22.50 -12.01 11.20
N ARG A 409 -22.63 -13.11 11.94
CA ARG A 409 -23.80 -13.99 11.90
C ARG A 409 -24.41 -14.06 13.30
N GLY A 410 -25.69 -13.71 13.40
CA GLY A 410 -26.39 -13.64 14.68
C GLY A 410 -26.36 -14.94 15.46
N GLY A 411 -26.20 -14.81 16.78
CA GLY A 411 -26.04 -15.93 17.72
C GLY A 411 -24.63 -16.56 17.79
N LEU A 412 -23.63 -16.00 17.09
CA LEU A 412 -22.21 -16.35 17.28
C LEU A 412 -21.47 -15.24 18.04
N SER A 413 -20.23 -15.50 18.49
CA SER A 413 -19.41 -14.53 19.23
C SER A 413 -18.47 -13.70 18.35
N ASN A 414 -18.15 -14.22 17.16
CA ASN A 414 -17.05 -13.76 16.32
C ASN A 414 -17.53 -13.54 14.88
N TYR A 415 -16.83 -12.67 14.14
CA TYR A 415 -17.02 -12.54 12.70
C TYR A 415 -16.71 -13.86 11.97
N GLN A 416 -17.41 -14.11 10.88
CA GLN A 416 -17.31 -15.31 10.06
C GLN A 416 -16.84 -14.97 8.66
N VAL A 417 -16.07 -15.88 8.06
CA VAL A 417 -15.66 -15.80 6.65
C VAL A 417 -16.15 -17.04 5.92
N TYR A 418 -16.83 -16.81 4.80
CA TYR A 418 -17.39 -17.84 3.94
C TYR A 418 -16.58 -17.89 2.63
N ASP A 419 -15.97 -19.04 2.37
CA ASP A 419 -15.15 -19.33 1.19
C ASP A 419 -15.32 -20.81 0.79
N LEU A 420 -14.38 -21.37 0.02
CA LEU A 420 -14.41 -22.78 -0.40
C LEU A 420 -14.08 -23.81 0.70
N THR A 421 -14.07 -23.43 1.98
CA THR A 421 -14.08 -24.40 3.08
C THR A 421 -15.30 -25.32 2.98
N ASN A 422 -15.18 -26.57 3.42
CA ASN A 422 -16.29 -27.51 3.52
C ASN A 422 -16.39 -28.03 4.97
N PRO A 423 -17.46 -27.69 5.73
CA PRO A 423 -18.62 -26.87 5.33
C PRO A 423 -18.25 -25.41 5.02
N SER A 424 -19.10 -24.74 4.23
CA SER A 424 -18.95 -23.33 3.84
C SER A 424 -18.99 -22.42 5.06
N GLY A 425 -17.83 -21.86 5.44
CA GLY A 425 -17.68 -20.95 6.58
C GLY A 425 -16.59 -21.37 7.56
N PHE A 426 -15.87 -20.40 8.10
CA PHE A 426 -15.00 -20.57 9.27
C PHE A 426 -15.10 -19.40 10.25
N ASP A 427 -14.90 -19.70 11.54
CA ASP A 427 -14.81 -18.73 12.62
C ASP A 427 -13.44 -18.03 12.57
N THR A 428 -13.44 -16.70 12.52
CA THR A 428 -12.22 -15.89 12.43
C THR A 428 -11.49 -15.74 13.76
N GLY A 429 -12.16 -16.01 14.89
CA GLY A 429 -11.65 -15.68 16.22
C GLY A 429 -11.62 -14.17 16.56
N LEU A 430 -12.03 -13.29 15.63
CA LEU A 430 -12.17 -11.86 15.89
C LEU A 430 -13.56 -11.59 16.51
N PRO A 431 -13.65 -11.14 17.77
CA PRO A 431 -14.94 -10.95 18.43
C PRO A 431 -15.67 -9.71 17.90
N TYR A 432 -16.99 -9.72 18.01
CA TYR A 432 -17.85 -8.58 17.68
C TYR A 432 -17.59 -7.36 18.59
N THR A 433 -17.64 -6.17 17.99
CA THR A 433 -17.56 -4.85 18.64
C THR A 433 -18.53 -3.88 17.96
N THR A 434 -19.18 -3.00 18.73
CA THR A 434 -20.06 -1.93 18.21
C THR A 434 -19.33 -0.90 17.33
N ASP A 435 -18.01 -0.81 17.47
CA ASP A 435 -17.15 0.01 16.60
C ASP A 435 -17.00 -0.61 15.18
N GLY A 436 -17.39 -1.88 14.98
CA GLY A 436 -17.22 -2.58 13.70
C GLY A 436 -15.78 -2.96 13.34
N ILE A 437 -15.57 -3.26 12.06
CA ILE A 437 -14.29 -3.75 11.51
C ILE A 437 -13.95 -3.12 10.15
N ARG A 438 -12.65 -2.95 9.90
CA ARG A 438 -12.05 -2.88 8.56
C ARG A 438 -11.73 -4.29 8.08
N VAL A 439 -12.06 -4.57 6.83
CA VAL A 439 -11.69 -5.82 6.15
C VAL A 439 -10.89 -5.49 4.89
N THR A 440 -9.66 -6.00 4.80
CA THR A 440 -8.83 -5.92 3.60
C THR A 440 -8.64 -7.31 3.00
N PHE A 441 -8.99 -7.46 1.72
CA PHE A 441 -8.97 -8.69 0.94
C PHE A 441 -7.99 -8.53 -0.23
N THR A 442 -6.92 -9.32 -0.26
CA THR A 442 -5.90 -9.30 -1.31
C THR A 442 -5.99 -10.55 -2.16
N VAL A 443 -6.10 -10.44 -3.48
CA VAL A 443 -6.01 -11.61 -4.37
C VAL A 443 -4.53 -12.05 -4.48
N THR A 444 -4.18 -13.26 -4.03
CA THR A 444 -2.78 -13.75 -4.11
C THR A 444 -2.52 -14.67 -5.30
N SER A 445 -3.57 -15.20 -5.93
CA SER A 445 -3.52 -15.84 -7.25
C SER A 445 -4.92 -15.91 -7.87
N THR A 446 -5.03 -16.41 -9.11
CA THR A 446 -6.31 -16.78 -9.75
C THR A 446 -7.13 -17.85 -9.01
N THR A 447 -6.62 -18.33 -7.88
CA THR A 447 -7.18 -19.41 -7.03
C THR A 447 -7.07 -19.13 -5.54
N THR A 448 -6.45 -18.02 -5.10
CA THR A 448 -6.18 -17.77 -3.68
C THR A 448 -6.27 -16.30 -3.28
N TYR A 449 -6.55 -16.06 -2.00
CA TYR A 449 -6.56 -14.74 -1.38
C TYR A 449 -5.83 -14.73 -0.03
N SER A 450 -5.46 -13.53 0.42
CA SER A 450 -5.14 -13.23 1.81
C SER A 450 -6.17 -12.25 2.36
N LEU A 451 -6.39 -12.29 3.67
CA LEU A 451 -7.37 -11.45 4.37
C LEU A 451 -6.74 -10.91 5.66
N VAL A 452 -6.93 -9.62 5.93
CA VAL A 452 -6.71 -9.03 7.26
C VAL A 452 -8.01 -8.38 7.70
N MET A 453 -8.42 -8.67 8.93
CA MET A 453 -9.62 -8.09 9.55
C MET A 453 -9.18 -7.41 10.84
N THR A 454 -9.57 -6.15 11.00
CA THR A 454 -9.11 -5.28 12.08
C THR A 454 -10.33 -4.58 12.68
N GLN A 455 -10.55 -4.70 13.99
CA GLN A 455 -11.55 -3.89 14.68
C GLN A 455 -11.25 -2.40 14.52
N LEU A 456 -12.27 -1.57 14.45
CA LEU A 456 -12.12 -0.12 14.53
C LEU A 456 -12.10 0.31 16.01
N GLY A 457 -12.29 1.60 16.27
CA GLY A 457 -12.35 2.13 17.64
C GLY A 457 -11.00 2.23 18.35
N SER A 458 -11.04 2.32 19.68
CA SER A 458 -9.90 2.77 20.49
C SER A 458 -8.91 1.68 20.93
N ASN A 459 -9.22 0.40 20.71
CA ASN A 459 -8.36 -0.72 21.11
C ASN A 459 -8.48 -1.88 20.09
N PRO A 460 -7.97 -1.69 18.85
CA PRO A 460 -8.25 -2.57 17.73
C PRO A 460 -7.51 -3.91 17.83
N GLN A 461 -8.23 -5.03 17.89
CA GLN A 461 -7.64 -6.35 17.61
C GLN A 461 -7.60 -6.61 16.10
N SER A 462 -6.66 -7.44 15.65
CA SER A 462 -6.57 -7.86 14.24
C SER A 462 -6.31 -9.36 14.11
N VAL A 463 -6.84 -9.96 13.04
CA VAL A 463 -6.58 -11.33 12.62
C VAL A 463 -6.18 -11.36 11.14
N SER A 464 -5.44 -12.40 10.72
CA SER A 464 -4.94 -12.51 9.35
C SER A 464 -4.97 -13.96 8.85
N PHE A 465 -5.38 -14.15 7.61
CA PHE A 465 -5.51 -15.46 6.96
C PHE A 465 -4.83 -15.41 5.59
N ASN A 466 -3.73 -16.14 5.43
CA ASN A 466 -2.95 -16.13 4.19
C ASN A 466 -3.26 -17.32 3.28
N ASN A 467 -3.21 -17.09 1.97
CA ASN A 467 -3.32 -18.12 0.92
C ASN A 467 -4.55 -19.05 1.06
N ARG A 468 -5.69 -18.45 1.40
CA ARG A 468 -7.02 -19.05 1.47
C ARG A 468 -7.57 -19.29 0.05
N SER A 469 -8.48 -20.25 -0.13
CA SER A 469 -8.92 -20.71 -1.46
C SER A 469 -10.08 -19.89 -2.05
N LEU A 470 -9.95 -19.47 -3.31
CA LEU A 470 -11.02 -18.91 -4.16
C LEU A 470 -11.51 -19.92 -5.20
N ASN A 471 -12.69 -19.68 -5.77
CA ASN A 471 -13.16 -20.37 -6.98
C ASN A 471 -12.19 -20.14 -8.15
N PRO A 472 -11.62 -21.21 -8.75
CA PRO A 472 -10.70 -21.06 -9.88
C PRO A 472 -11.33 -20.40 -11.10
N GLY A 473 -10.63 -19.40 -11.66
CA GLY A 473 -10.93 -18.87 -13.00
C GLY A 473 -12.18 -17.99 -13.12
N THR A 474 -12.76 -17.53 -12.00
CA THR A 474 -13.87 -16.57 -12.01
C THR A 474 -13.42 -15.20 -11.48
N PRO A 475 -13.34 -14.15 -12.32
CA PRO A 475 -12.86 -12.83 -11.90
C PRO A 475 -13.86 -12.15 -10.94
N LEU A 476 -13.37 -11.58 -9.84
CA LEU A 476 -14.21 -10.90 -8.84
C LEU A 476 -14.56 -9.49 -9.34
N ALA A 477 -15.73 -9.34 -9.94
CA ALA A 477 -16.16 -8.14 -10.67
C ALA A 477 -17.27 -7.34 -9.96
N TYR A 478 -17.83 -7.86 -8.86
CA TYR A 478 -18.90 -7.21 -8.10
C TYR A 478 -18.68 -7.35 -6.59
N ILE A 479 -19.05 -6.31 -5.86
CA ILE A 479 -19.30 -6.37 -4.42
C ILE A 479 -20.82 -6.33 -4.18
N GLY A 480 -21.29 -7.06 -3.17
CA GLY A 480 -22.61 -6.90 -2.57
C GLY A 480 -22.46 -6.60 -1.08
N LEU A 481 -23.18 -5.61 -0.59
CA LEU A 481 -23.39 -5.31 0.82
C LEU A 481 -24.74 -5.89 1.24
N PHE A 482 -24.85 -6.40 2.46
CA PHE A 482 -26.00 -7.16 2.94
C PHE A 482 -26.38 -6.80 4.37
N ASP A 483 -27.68 -6.60 4.56
CA ASP A 483 -28.36 -6.72 5.83
C ASP A 483 -29.46 -7.79 5.68
N ARG A 484 -29.35 -8.85 6.46
CA ARG A 484 -30.27 -9.99 6.47
C ARG A 484 -30.72 -10.19 7.91
N ASN A 485 -31.93 -9.76 8.23
CA ASN A 485 -32.53 -9.88 9.57
C ASN A 485 -31.64 -9.34 10.74
N ALA A 486 -31.25 -8.06 10.68
CA ALA A 486 -30.65 -7.34 11.81
C ALA A 486 -31.68 -6.86 12.87
N GLU A 487 -32.97 -6.98 12.57
CA GLU A 487 -34.11 -6.66 13.45
C GLU A 487 -34.15 -5.17 13.83
N GLU A 488 -33.87 -4.82 15.10
CA GLU A 488 -33.97 -3.44 15.62
C GLU A 488 -32.71 -2.59 15.35
N ASN A 489 -31.72 -3.12 14.64
CA ASN A 489 -30.39 -2.52 14.46
C ASN A 489 -30.09 -2.32 12.98
N ASP A 490 -29.38 -1.23 12.65
CA ASP A 490 -28.91 -0.95 11.30
C ASP A 490 -27.51 -1.57 11.04
N THR A 491 -27.17 -1.74 9.76
CA THR A 491 -25.81 -2.06 9.29
C THR A 491 -25.23 -0.90 8.49
N PHE A 492 -23.99 -0.49 8.76
CA PHE A 492 -23.32 0.65 8.11
C PHE A 492 -22.05 0.22 7.38
N PHE A 493 -21.80 0.82 6.22
CA PHE A 493 -20.65 0.54 5.36
C PHE A 493 -19.98 1.85 4.87
N ASN A 494 -18.66 1.83 4.69
CA ASN A 494 -17.92 3.01 4.22
C ASN A 494 -16.51 2.68 3.71
N ASN A 495 -15.80 3.71 3.23
CA ASN A 495 -14.37 3.69 2.91
C ASN A 495 -13.98 2.53 1.95
N LEU A 496 -14.90 2.20 1.04
CA LEU A 496 -14.74 1.16 0.04
C LEU A 496 -13.66 1.62 -0.95
N SER A 497 -12.58 0.86 -1.04
CA SER A 497 -11.44 1.17 -1.89
C SER A 497 -10.82 -0.08 -2.47
N ILE A 498 -10.10 0.07 -3.57
CA ILE A 498 -9.21 -0.95 -4.11
C ILE A 498 -7.89 -0.27 -4.44
N VAL A 499 -6.83 -0.70 -3.76
CA VAL A 499 -5.46 -0.35 -4.08
C VAL A 499 -4.86 -1.43 -4.98
N GLY A 500 -4.02 -1.02 -5.92
CA GLY A 500 -3.32 -1.93 -6.80
C GLY A 500 -2.36 -2.86 -6.05
N SER A 501 -1.71 -3.75 -6.81
CA SER A 501 -0.46 -4.34 -6.35
C SER A 501 0.63 -3.27 -6.20
N TRP A 502 1.76 -3.65 -5.63
CA TRP A 502 3.01 -2.99 -5.99
C TRP A 502 3.25 -3.26 -7.48
N ASP A 503 3.13 -2.22 -8.29
CA ASP A 503 3.28 -2.33 -9.74
C ASP A 503 4.71 -2.77 -10.07
N THR A 504 4.85 -3.90 -10.75
CA THR A 504 6.15 -4.51 -11.06
C THR A 504 6.73 -3.91 -12.34
N ASP A 505 8.02 -4.11 -12.55
CA ASP A 505 8.83 -3.58 -13.67
C ASP A 505 9.64 -4.78 -14.18
N ALA A 506 8.94 -5.73 -14.83
CA ALA A 506 9.38 -7.12 -14.94
C ALA A 506 10.56 -7.35 -15.90
N ASP A 507 10.79 -6.42 -16.84
CA ASP A 507 12.00 -6.37 -17.68
C ASP A 507 12.96 -5.21 -17.34
N MET A 508 12.62 -4.41 -16.33
CA MET A 508 13.44 -3.36 -15.74
C MET A 508 13.71 -2.13 -16.64
N ASP A 509 12.83 -1.84 -17.61
CA ASP A 509 12.91 -0.62 -18.42
C ASP A 509 12.42 0.65 -17.70
N GLY A 510 11.66 0.49 -16.62
CA GLY A 510 11.21 1.58 -15.77
C GLY A 510 9.88 2.22 -16.13
N MET A 511 9.16 1.67 -17.12
CA MET A 511 7.69 1.65 -17.11
C MET A 511 7.20 0.72 -15.98
N ALA A 512 5.93 0.32 -15.99
CA ALA A 512 5.39 -0.60 -15.00
C ALA A 512 4.31 -1.50 -15.62
N ASP A 513 4.30 -2.76 -15.20
CA ASP A 513 3.62 -3.85 -15.88
C ASP A 513 2.13 -3.57 -16.10
N LEU A 514 1.43 -2.99 -15.11
CA LEU A 514 0.00 -2.68 -15.24
C LEU A 514 -0.24 -1.61 -16.32
N TRP A 515 0.52 -0.51 -16.32
CA TRP A 515 0.37 0.56 -17.32
C TRP A 515 0.68 0.07 -18.73
N GLU A 516 1.72 -0.76 -18.89
CA GLU A 516 2.07 -1.35 -20.19
C GLU A 516 0.95 -2.24 -20.72
N ASN A 517 0.41 -3.14 -19.88
CA ASN A 517 -0.68 -4.04 -20.28
C ASN A 517 -1.98 -3.27 -20.55
N GLU A 518 -2.28 -2.19 -19.82
CA GLU A 518 -3.43 -1.32 -20.08
C GLU A 518 -3.30 -0.52 -21.39
N ASN A 519 -2.07 -0.16 -21.79
CA ASN A 519 -1.80 0.57 -23.05
C ASN A 519 -1.43 -0.34 -24.24
N GLY A 520 -1.42 -1.67 -24.05
CA GLY A 520 -1.21 -2.65 -25.12
C GLY A 520 0.25 -2.89 -25.52
N LEU A 521 1.19 -2.53 -24.65
CA LEU A 521 2.61 -2.83 -24.75
C LEU A 521 2.92 -4.25 -24.19
N ASN A 522 4.19 -4.58 -24.00
CA ASN A 522 4.62 -5.91 -23.55
C ASN A 522 5.63 -5.84 -22.40
N SER A 523 5.11 -5.92 -21.16
CA SER A 523 5.83 -5.90 -19.87
C SER A 523 6.72 -7.13 -19.60
N THR A 524 7.40 -7.61 -20.63
CA THR A 524 8.42 -8.67 -20.59
C THR A 524 9.51 -8.44 -21.64
N THR A 525 9.53 -7.28 -22.32
CA THR A 525 10.45 -6.94 -23.41
C THR A 525 10.62 -5.42 -23.55
N ASN A 526 11.41 -4.83 -22.63
CA ASN A 526 12.02 -3.49 -22.65
C ASN A 526 11.79 -2.72 -23.96
N ASP A 527 10.69 -1.97 -24.02
CA ASP A 527 10.26 -1.21 -25.20
C ASP A 527 10.06 0.29 -24.93
N ALA A 528 10.37 0.76 -23.72
CA ALA A 528 10.51 2.17 -23.30
C ALA A 528 11.10 3.14 -24.33
N ALA A 529 12.06 2.68 -25.13
CA ALA A 529 12.77 3.47 -26.14
C ALA A 529 12.15 3.40 -27.56
N VAL A 530 11.07 2.64 -27.74
CA VAL A 530 10.28 2.56 -28.98
C VAL A 530 9.30 3.72 -29.03
N ASP A 531 9.13 4.27 -30.24
CA ASP A 531 8.08 5.20 -30.64
C ASP A 531 7.03 4.35 -31.39
N THR A 532 5.89 4.09 -30.75
CA THR A 532 4.94 3.03 -31.17
C THR A 532 3.90 3.52 -32.17
N ASP A 533 3.49 4.79 -32.10
CA ASP A 533 2.50 5.40 -32.99
C ASP A 533 3.09 6.44 -33.99
N LEU A 534 4.39 6.73 -33.88
CA LEU A 534 5.20 7.56 -34.78
C LEU A 534 4.94 9.07 -34.67
N ASP A 535 4.58 9.56 -33.48
CA ASP A 535 4.45 11.00 -33.20
C ASP A 535 5.80 11.70 -32.86
N GLY A 536 6.80 10.93 -32.40
CA GLY A 536 8.15 11.38 -32.05
C GLY A 536 8.51 11.25 -30.57
N ASP A 537 7.56 10.90 -29.71
CA ASP A 537 7.77 10.51 -28.33
C ASP A 537 7.88 8.96 -28.19
N SER A 538 8.26 8.46 -27.01
CA SER A 538 8.51 7.02 -26.81
C SER A 538 7.60 6.44 -25.73
N ASN A 539 7.45 5.12 -25.68
CA ASN A 539 6.58 4.45 -24.70
C ASN A 539 6.86 4.93 -23.25
N LEU A 540 8.14 5.13 -22.91
CA LEU A 540 8.56 5.69 -21.62
C LEU A 540 8.22 7.18 -21.42
N ALA A 541 8.18 7.95 -22.50
CA ALA A 541 7.71 9.34 -22.46
C ALA A 541 6.21 9.42 -22.17
N GLU A 542 5.45 8.54 -22.82
CA GLU A 542 4.01 8.40 -22.69
C GLU A 542 3.63 7.94 -21.28
N TYR A 543 4.32 6.92 -20.77
CA TYR A 543 4.24 6.51 -19.36
C TYR A 543 4.47 7.68 -18.40
N LEU A 544 5.43 8.55 -18.69
CA LEU A 544 5.70 9.70 -17.84
C LEU A 544 4.65 10.80 -17.94
N ALA A 545 4.16 11.09 -19.13
CA ALA A 545 3.12 12.08 -19.37
C ALA A 545 1.74 11.66 -18.87
N ASP A 546 1.50 10.34 -18.78
CA ASP A 546 0.20 9.69 -18.62
C ASP A 546 -0.68 9.84 -19.88
N THR A 547 -0.05 9.63 -21.04
CA THR A 547 -0.63 9.66 -22.39
C THR A 547 -0.60 8.27 -23.04
N ASN A 548 -1.19 8.10 -24.23
CA ASN A 548 -1.45 6.80 -24.84
C ASN A 548 -0.49 6.49 -26.01
N PRO A 549 0.48 5.56 -25.87
CA PRO A 549 1.51 5.25 -26.88
C PRO A 549 0.98 4.57 -28.16
N GLY A 550 -0.34 4.35 -28.27
CA GLY A 550 -1.01 3.86 -29.47
C GLY A 550 -1.78 4.95 -30.24
N ASN A 551 -1.66 6.22 -29.85
CA ASN A 551 -2.50 7.32 -30.35
C ASN A 551 -1.74 8.66 -30.43
N SER A 552 -1.13 8.91 -31.59
CA SER A 552 -0.37 10.12 -31.99
C SER A 552 -1.14 11.45 -32.06
N ASN A 553 -2.26 11.55 -31.33
CA ASN A 553 -3.02 12.78 -31.08
C ASN A 553 -3.13 13.11 -29.59
N ASP A 554 -2.66 12.24 -28.71
CA ASP A 554 -2.76 12.32 -27.25
C ASP A 554 -1.35 12.37 -26.66
N TYR A 555 -0.72 13.55 -26.71
CA TYR A 555 0.67 13.79 -26.33
C TYR A 555 0.78 14.99 -25.38
N PHE A 556 1.89 15.11 -24.65
CA PHE A 556 2.05 16.11 -23.59
C PHE A 556 2.30 17.54 -24.09
N LEU A 557 1.24 18.22 -24.54
CA LEU A 557 1.31 19.58 -25.05
C LEU A 557 1.44 20.63 -23.94
N VAL A 558 2.63 21.25 -23.84
CA VAL A 558 2.89 22.40 -22.98
C VAL A 558 2.64 23.72 -23.70
N SER A 559 1.76 24.55 -23.14
CA SER A 559 1.34 25.85 -23.68
C SER A 559 1.86 27.04 -22.86
N TYR A 560 2.05 28.19 -23.52
CA TYR A 560 2.36 29.48 -22.90
C TYR A 560 1.26 30.49 -23.25
N PRO A 561 0.26 30.71 -22.39
CA PRO A 561 -0.88 31.59 -22.70
C PRO A 561 -0.54 33.10 -22.64
N GLY A 562 0.51 33.48 -21.90
CA GLY A 562 1.01 34.87 -21.85
C GLY A 562 1.29 35.38 -20.43
N PRO A 563 1.92 36.57 -20.29
CA PRO A 563 2.48 37.02 -19.01
C PRO A 563 1.45 37.68 -18.06
N GLU A 564 0.22 37.15 -17.95
CA GLU A 564 -0.90 37.86 -17.31
C GLU A 564 -0.72 38.11 -15.80
N ASN A 565 0.11 37.33 -15.10
CA ASN A 565 0.57 37.61 -13.72
C ASN A 565 2.02 37.12 -13.46
N GLY A 566 2.85 37.16 -14.49
CA GLY A 566 4.15 36.46 -14.54
C GLY A 566 4.16 35.41 -15.65
N ASP A 567 5.28 34.71 -15.83
CA ASP A 567 5.37 33.70 -16.89
C ASP A 567 4.62 32.44 -16.49
N THR A 568 3.47 32.22 -17.13
CA THR A 568 2.61 31.06 -16.93
C THR A 568 2.89 29.97 -17.97
N VAL A 569 2.87 28.73 -17.52
CA VAL A 569 2.99 27.51 -18.35
C VAL A 569 1.81 26.61 -18.02
N SER A 570 1.01 26.25 -19.03
CA SER A 570 -0.25 25.50 -18.86
C SER A 570 -0.26 24.22 -19.69
N PHE A 571 -0.74 23.12 -19.12
CA PHE A 571 -0.71 21.78 -19.74
C PHE A 571 -1.82 20.89 -19.15
N PRO A 572 -2.28 19.85 -19.88
CA PRO A 572 -3.10 18.79 -19.29
C PRO A 572 -2.28 18.03 -18.24
N ALA A 573 -2.85 17.81 -17.07
CA ALA A 573 -2.15 17.27 -15.91
C ALA A 573 -2.93 16.12 -15.27
N SER A 574 -2.40 14.91 -15.40
CA SER A 574 -2.94 13.71 -14.76
C SER A 574 -2.93 13.84 -13.24
N SER A 575 -4.01 13.38 -12.60
CA SER A 575 -4.11 13.26 -11.14
C SER A 575 -3.13 12.26 -10.52
N ILE A 576 -2.52 11.39 -11.34
CA ILE A 576 -1.52 10.39 -10.91
C ILE A 576 -0.10 10.69 -11.44
N ARG A 577 0.22 11.97 -11.72
CA ARG A 577 1.58 12.44 -12.02
C ARG A 577 1.94 13.68 -11.20
N ALA A 578 3.23 13.84 -10.93
CA ALA A 578 3.80 14.96 -10.18
C ALA A 578 4.60 15.89 -11.10
N TYR A 579 4.28 17.18 -11.03
CA TYR A 579 4.77 18.21 -11.94
C TYR A 579 5.70 19.19 -11.23
N THR A 580 6.81 19.56 -11.88
CA THR A 580 7.72 20.61 -11.40
C THR A 580 7.94 21.65 -12.49
N LEU A 581 7.73 22.92 -12.19
CA LEU A 581 8.13 24.00 -13.09
C LEU A 581 9.64 24.20 -12.95
N GLU A 582 10.37 24.13 -14.07
CA GLU A 582 11.76 24.57 -14.12
C GLU A 582 11.96 25.69 -15.14
N SER A 583 13.00 26.46 -14.91
CA SER A 583 13.46 27.50 -15.84
C SER A 583 14.98 27.55 -15.93
N VAL A 584 15.52 28.02 -17.05
CA VAL A 584 16.95 28.24 -17.25
C VAL A 584 17.23 29.52 -18.01
N VAL A 585 18.13 30.34 -17.48
CA VAL A 585 18.70 31.53 -18.10
C VAL A 585 19.09 31.27 -19.57
N HIS A 586 18.88 32.24 -20.47
CA HIS A 586 19.39 32.16 -21.85
C HIS A 586 20.76 32.87 -21.95
N PRO A 587 21.69 32.42 -22.82
CA PRO A 587 21.63 31.15 -23.57
C PRO A 587 21.55 29.93 -22.63
N PRO A 588 20.92 28.82 -23.05
CA PRO A 588 20.67 27.65 -22.19
C PRO A 588 21.95 26.81 -22.03
N ASN A 589 22.98 27.43 -21.45
CA ASN A 589 24.28 26.82 -21.13
C ASN A 589 24.52 26.74 -19.61
N ALA A 590 23.46 26.91 -18.81
CA ALA A 590 23.45 26.82 -17.37
C ALA A 590 22.59 25.63 -16.90
N THR A 591 22.71 25.26 -15.63
CA THR A 591 21.81 24.28 -14.99
C THR A 591 20.38 24.83 -14.93
N TRP A 592 19.39 24.00 -15.23
CA TRP A 592 17.99 24.31 -14.98
C TRP A 592 17.72 24.39 -13.47
N SER A 593 16.79 25.27 -13.07
CA SER A 593 16.40 25.44 -11.67
C SER A 593 14.88 25.32 -11.51
N SER A 594 14.45 24.47 -10.58
CA SER A 594 13.06 24.28 -10.18
C SER A 594 12.51 25.48 -9.42
N HIS A 595 11.24 25.82 -9.63
CA HIS A 595 10.59 26.93 -8.92
C HIS A 595 10.18 26.49 -7.49
N PRO A 596 10.67 27.12 -6.40
CA PRO A 596 10.60 26.54 -5.05
C PRO A 596 9.21 26.18 -4.49
N SER A 597 8.15 26.87 -4.93
CA SER A 597 6.76 26.57 -4.51
C SER A 597 5.98 25.69 -5.50
N GLN A 598 6.65 25.19 -6.55
CA GLN A 598 6.06 24.41 -7.64
C GLN A 598 6.96 23.22 -8.00
N ILE A 599 7.31 22.44 -6.97
CA ILE A 599 8.08 21.19 -7.06
C ILE A 599 7.17 20.04 -6.61
N GLY A 600 7.13 18.96 -7.40
CA GLY A 600 6.38 17.75 -7.06
C GLY A 600 4.87 17.95 -6.89
N LEU A 601 4.27 18.95 -7.54
CA LEU A 601 2.84 19.23 -7.44
C LEU A 601 2.05 18.13 -8.15
N LEU A 602 1.19 17.41 -7.43
CA LEU A 602 0.24 16.47 -8.02
C LEU A 602 -0.67 17.21 -9.02
N GLY A 603 -0.92 16.60 -10.18
CA GLY A 603 -1.90 17.10 -11.13
C GLY A 603 -3.34 16.97 -10.63
N ASN A 604 -4.28 17.47 -11.43
CA ASN A 604 -5.68 17.67 -11.00
C ASN A 604 -6.71 17.01 -11.94
N GLY A 605 -6.27 16.18 -12.89
CA GLY A 605 -7.13 15.59 -13.93
C GLY A 605 -7.65 16.61 -14.95
N GLY A 606 -7.03 17.78 -15.04
CA GLY A 606 -7.46 18.89 -15.88
C GLY A 606 -6.28 19.74 -16.34
N ILE A 607 -6.52 21.03 -16.65
CA ILE A 607 -5.41 21.94 -16.97
C ILE A 607 -4.76 22.42 -15.67
N LEU A 608 -3.49 22.08 -15.47
CA LEU A 608 -2.64 22.70 -14.45
C LEU A 608 -1.94 23.91 -15.08
N THR A 609 -1.78 24.98 -14.29
CA THR A 609 -1.02 26.18 -14.70
C THR A 609 0.00 26.49 -13.64
N LEU A 610 1.27 26.44 -14.03
CA LEU A 610 2.42 26.78 -13.20
C LEU A 610 2.91 28.18 -13.57
N THR A 611 3.37 28.96 -12.60
CA THR A 611 3.60 30.40 -12.76
C THR A 611 4.88 30.85 -12.09
N ASN A 612 5.78 31.46 -12.85
CA ASN A 612 6.95 32.17 -12.31
C ASN A 612 6.60 33.65 -12.08
N PRO A 613 6.40 34.12 -10.84
CA PRO A 613 5.92 35.47 -10.54
C PRO A 613 6.99 36.52 -10.88
N ALA A 614 6.61 37.52 -11.68
CA ALA A 614 7.57 38.40 -12.34
C ALA A 614 8.30 39.37 -11.39
N THR A 615 9.64 39.34 -11.43
CA THR A 615 10.51 40.43 -10.93
C THR A 615 11.68 40.70 -11.88
N ALA A 616 11.69 41.89 -12.50
CA ALA A 616 12.72 42.45 -13.40
C ALA A 616 12.94 41.75 -14.79
N PRO A 617 13.50 42.46 -15.80
CA PRO A 617 13.17 42.22 -17.23
C PRO A 617 14.23 41.46 -18.06
N LEU A 618 13.94 40.24 -18.54
CA LEU A 618 14.95 39.23 -18.91
C LEU A 618 14.38 38.19 -20.00
N GLN A 619 15.18 37.41 -20.80
CA GLN A 619 15.02 36.22 -21.81
C GLN A 619 15.30 34.57 -21.63
N ARG A 620 15.14 33.72 -20.53
CA ARG A 620 15.19 32.22 -20.12
C ARG A 620 14.27 31.19 -20.83
N HIS A 621 14.69 29.94 -20.97
CA HIS A 621 13.75 28.84 -21.31
C HIS A 621 12.93 28.34 -20.09
N TYR A 622 11.75 27.78 -20.33
CA TYR A 622 10.92 27.08 -19.34
C TYR A 622 10.78 25.60 -19.70
N ARG A 623 10.59 24.72 -18.72
CA ARG A 623 10.21 23.33 -18.97
C ARG A 623 9.35 22.78 -17.83
N VAL A 624 8.48 21.84 -18.18
CA VAL A 624 7.77 21.02 -17.19
C VAL A 624 8.55 19.73 -17.01
N LYS A 625 8.92 19.43 -15.76
CA LYS A 625 9.27 18.08 -15.33
C LYS A 625 7.96 17.32 -15.12
N VAL A 626 7.84 16.15 -15.72
CA VAL A 626 6.81 15.17 -15.31
C VAL A 626 7.50 13.99 -14.66
N GLN A 627 6.90 13.48 -13.60
CA GLN A 627 7.34 12.31 -12.87
C GLN A 627 6.13 11.44 -12.50
N VAL A 628 6.30 10.12 -12.55
CA VAL A 628 5.52 9.25 -11.67
C VAL A 628 5.84 9.66 -10.22
N PRO A 629 4.82 9.95 -9.38
CA PRO A 629 4.99 10.70 -8.13
C PRO A 629 6.04 10.14 -7.17
#